data_AF-G2FD11-F1
#
_entry.id   AF-G2FD11-F1
#
_cell.length_a   1.000
_cell.length_b   1.000
_cell.length_c   1.000
_cell.angle_alpha   90.00
_cell.angle_beta   90.00
_cell.angle_gamma   90.00
#
_symmetry.space_group_name_H-M   'P 1'
#
loop_
_entity.id
_entity.type
_entity.pdbx_description
1 polymer ?
#
loop_
_entity_poly.entity_id
_entity_poly.type
_entity_poly.pdbx_seq_one_letter_code
_entity_poly.pdbx_strand_id
1 'polypeptide(L)'
;MAYLEWDKSLDTGINVIDQQHQRIVDYINRLQAAIESWDRDEISDVFQELIDYTETHFAFEESLQEQAGYEFLTGHQRIHQLFIKRLSGFHSRFEQGDPAAATEVSAMLRTWLINHIKTDDKDYVSVVQGTIRQEKKGGWLGKRLKKFFG
;
A
#
# COMPACT_ATOMS: atom_id res chain seq x y z
N MET A 1 11.37 15.54 11.97
CA MET A 1 10.38 14.51 12.40
C MET A 1 9.85 13.85 11.14
N ALA A 2 9.44 12.59 11.20
CA ALA A 2 8.88 11.93 10.01
C ALA A 2 7.55 12.60 9.63
N TYR A 3 7.24 12.62 8.33
CA TYR A 3 6.00 13.18 7.82
C TYR A 3 4.79 12.31 8.18
N LEU A 4 5.01 10.99 8.17
CA LEU A 4 4.06 9.99 8.61
C LEU A 4 4.78 9.00 9.54
N GLU A 5 4.35 8.95 10.79
CA GLU A 5 4.84 7.99 11.78
C GLU A 5 3.91 6.78 11.83
N TRP A 6 4.49 5.58 11.92
CA TRP A 6 3.72 4.36 12.13
C TRP A 6 3.11 4.36 13.53
N ASP A 7 1.81 4.12 13.60
CA ASP A 7 1.07 3.99 14.84
C ASP A 7 0.48 2.59 14.95
N LYS A 8 0.49 2.00 16.16
CA LYS A 8 -0.04 0.64 16.39
C LYS A 8 -1.52 0.48 16.05
N SER A 9 -2.30 1.57 15.96
CA SER A 9 -3.68 1.50 15.48
C SER A 9 -3.80 1.15 13.99
N LEU A 10 -2.69 1.17 13.24
CA LEU A 10 -2.60 0.73 11.85
C LEU A 10 -2.29 -0.77 11.72
N ASP A 11 -2.00 -1.46 12.83
CA ASP A 11 -1.73 -2.90 12.78
C ASP A 11 -3.02 -3.67 12.42
N THR A 12 -2.95 -4.39 11.30
CA THR A 12 -3.95 -5.37 10.89
C THR A 12 -3.86 -6.64 11.75
N GLY A 13 -2.67 -6.92 12.29
CA GLY A 13 -2.35 -8.15 13.01
C GLY A 13 -1.94 -9.29 12.08
N ILE A 14 -1.85 -9.03 10.76
CA ILE A 14 -1.26 -9.94 9.77
C ILE A 14 0.15 -9.39 9.49
N ASN A 15 1.16 -9.94 10.17
CA ASN A 15 2.53 -9.39 10.22
C ASN A 15 3.14 -9.03 8.84
N VAL A 16 2.88 -9.83 7.80
CA VAL A 16 3.38 -9.51 6.44
C VAL A 16 2.70 -8.27 5.85
N ILE A 17 1.39 -8.10 6.06
CA ILE A 17 0.65 -6.91 5.60
C ILE A 17 1.14 -5.68 6.38
N ASP A 18 1.29 -5.80 7.70
CA ASP A 18 1.80 -4.71 8.53
C ASP A 18 3.21 -4.27 8.09
N GLN A 19 4.09 -5.21 7.71
CA GLN A 19 5.41 -4.89 7.16
C GLN A 19 5.34 -4.19 5.80
N GLN A 20 4.41 -4.59 4.93
CA GLN A 20 4.21 -3.93 3.64
C GLN A 20 3.68 -2.51 3.83
N HIS A 21 2.73 -2.30 4.74
CA HIS A 21 2.23 -0.97 5.06
C HIS A 21 3.32 -0.06 5.64
N GLN A 22 4.15 -0.57 6.55
CA GLN A 22 5.30 0.18 7.07
C GLN A 22 6.26 0.58 5.95
N ARG A 23 6.49 -0.31 4.97
CA ARG A 23 7.32 0.02 3.81
C ARG A 23 6.70 1.10 2.93
N ILE A 24 5.37 1.12 2.76
CA ILE A 24 4.67 2.21 2.07
C ILE A 24 4.84 3.53 2.84
N VAL A 25 4.77 3.50 4.17
CA VAL A 25 5.06 4.68 5.01
C VAL A 25 6.48 5.19 4.81
N ASP A 26 7.48 4.30 4.68
CA ASP A 26 8.86 4.68 4.37
C ASP A 26 8.95 5.41 3.02
N TYR A 27 8.28 4.91 1.97
CA TYR A 27 8.25 5.59 0.67
C TYR A 27 7.56 6.96 0.75
N ILE A 28 6.46 7.08 1.49
CA ILE A 28 5.79 8.38 1.71
C ILE A 28 6.73 9.37 2.39
N ASN A 29 7.48 8.93 3.39
CA ASN A 29 8.47 9.77 4.08
C ASN A 29 9.63 10.17 3.18
N ARG A 30 10.14 9.25 2.35
CA ARG A 30 11.18 9.53 1.34
C ARG A 30 10.70 10.55 0.31
N LEU A 31 9.48 10.37 -0.19
CA LEU A 31 8.87 11.29 -1.16
C LEU A 31 8.76 12.70 -0.57
N GLN A 32 8.30 12.80 0.68
CA GLN A 32 8.21 14.09 1.36
C GLN A 32 9.59 14.75 1.52
N ALA A 33 10.62 13.99 1.89
CA ALA A 33 11.98 14.53 2.00
C ALA A 33 12.51 15.04 0.66
N ALA A 34 12.29 14.29 -0.43
CA ALA A 34 12.69 14.69 -1.79
C ALA A 34 11.98 15.97 -2.26
N ILE A 35 10.69 16.11 -1.90
CA ILE A 35 9.90 17.33 -2.13
C ILE A 35 10.48 18.52 -1.37
N GLU A 36 10.88 18.35 -0.11
CA GLU A 36 11.45 19.41 0.72
C GLU A 36 12.81 19.91 0.18
N SER A 37 13.63 19.01 -0.37
CA SER A 37 14.89 19.37 -1.05
C SER A 37 14.72 19.82 -2.49
N TRP A 38 13.51 19.72 -3.07
CA TRP A 38 13.23 19.95 -4.49
C TRP A 38 14.15 19.14 -5.42
N ASP A 39 14.46 17.91 -5.03
CA ASP A 39 15.26 17.01 -5.85
C ASP A 39 14.35 16.32 -6.87
N ARG A 40 14.31 16.85 -8.10
CA ARG A 40 13.38 16.37 -9.13
C ARG A 40 13.59 14.89 -9.47
N ASP A 41 14.84 14.45 -9.52
CA ASP A 41 15.18 13.10 -9.94
C ASP A 41 14.79 12.12 -8.82
N GLU A 42 15.12 12.41 -7.56
CA GLU A 42 14.67 11.60 -6.42
C GLU A 42 13.13 11.59 -6.28
N ILE A 43 12.44 12.72 -6.53
CA ILE A 43 10.98 12.74 -6.51
C ILE A 43 10.42 11.76 -7.54
N SER A 44 10.93 11.79 -8.79
CA SER A 44 10.50 10.90 -9.87
C SER A 44 10.75 9.43 -9.53
N ASP A 45 11.97 9.11 -9.07
CA ASP A 45 12.38 7.76 -8.71
C ASP A 45 11.51 7.20 -7.57
N VAL A 46 11.35 7.96 -6.48
CA VAL A 46 10.50 7.52 -5.35
C VAL A 46 9.05 7.37 -5.77
N PHE A 47 8.56 8.20 -6.68
CA PHE A 47 7.21 8.09 -7.22
C PHE A 47 6.99 6.74 -7.90
N GLN A 48 7.90 6.37 -8.80
CA GLN A 48 7.82 5.12 -9.53
C GLN A 48 7.96 3.92 -8.59
N GLU A 49 8.92 3.95 -7.67
CA GLU A 49 9.10 2.91 -6.65
C GLU A 49 7.84 2.72 -5.79
N LEU A 50 7.18 3.81 -5.41
CA LEU A 50 5.95 3.77 -4.63
C LEU A 50 4.81 3.14 -5.42
N ILE A 51 4.62 3.51 -6.69
CA ILE A 51 3.60 2.91 -7.56
C ILE A 51 3.82 1.39 -7.65
N ASP A 52 5.03 0.97 -8.03
CA ASP A 52 5.36 -0.43 -8.27
C ASP A 52 5.18 -1.27 -6.98
N TYR A 53 5.59 -0.71 -5.84
CA TYR A 53 5.46 -1.38 -4.56
C TYR A 53 4.01 -1.49 -4.10
N THR A 54 3.22 -0.42 -4.25
CA THR A 54 1.79 -0.43 -3.92
C THR A 54 1.02 -1.41 -4.79
N GLU A 55 1.28 -1.49 -6.10
CA GLU A 55 0.66 -2.48 -6.98
C GLU A 55 0.97 -3.92 -6.52
N THR A 56 2.23 -4.18 -6.14
CA THR A 56 2.66 -5.50 -5.65
C THR A 56 1.98 -5.84 -4.31
N HIS A 57 1.88 -4.87 -3.41
CA HIS A 57 1.19 -5.01 -2.13
C HIS A 57 -0.30 -5.33 -2.32
N PHE A 58 -1.02 -4.56 -3.13
CA PHE A 58 -2.43 -4.82 -3.45
C PHE A 58 -2.63 -6.18 -4.09
N ALA A 59 -1.80 -6.53 -5.06
CA ALA A 59 -1.88 -7.83 -5.71
C ALA A 59 -1.66 -8.98 -4.71
N PHE A 60 -0.78 -8.83 -3.73
CA PHE A 60 -0.58 -9.80 -2.66
C PHE A 60 -1.78 -9.88 -1.73
N GLU A 61 -2.32 -8.75 -1.33
CA GLU A 61 -3.45 -8.65 -0.41
C GLU A 61 -4.74 -9.22 -0.99
N GLU A 62 -5.10 -8.82 -2.21
CA GLU A 62 -6.25 -9.35 -2.95
C GLU A 62 -6.17 -10.88 -3.07
N SER A 63 -4.94 -11.38 -3.20
CA SER A 63 -4.64 -12.81 -3.23
C SER A 63 -4.96 -13.51 -1.89
N LEU A 64 -4.76 -12.83 -0.75
CA LEU A 64 -5.15 -13.35 0.56
C LEU A 64 -6.68 -13.32 0.72
N GLN A 65 -7.30 -12.22 0.31
CA GLN A 65 -8.76 -12.04 0.35
C GLN A 65 -9.47 -13.10 -0.50
N GLU A 66 -9.02 -13.33 -1.73
CA GLU A 66 -9.54 -14.37 -2.65
C GLU A 66 -9.47 -15.75 -2.00
N GLN A 67 -8.32 -16.10 -1.42
CA GLN A 67 -8.15 -17.39 -0.77
C GLN A 67 -9.04 -17.56 0.45
N ALA A 68 -9.22 -16.50 1.22
CA ALA A 68 -10.06 -16.52 2.39
C ALA A 68 -11.56 -16.52 2.04
N GLY A 69 -11.92 -16.33 0.76
CA GLY A 69 -13.30 -16.26 0.31
C GLY A 69 -13.99 -14.97 0.78
N TYR A 70 -13.25 -13.87 0.86
CA TYR A 70 -13.81 -12.58 1.29
C TYR A 70 -14.84 -12.06 0.28
N GLU A 71 -16.07 -11.83 0.75
CA GLU A 71 -17.23 -11.56 -0.10
C GLU A 71 -17.18 -10.21 -0.83
N PHE A 72 -16.44 -9.23 -0.27
CA PHE A 72 -16.33 -7.88 -0.82
C PHE A 72 -15.05 -7.65 -1.64
N LEU A 73 -14.33 -8.72 -2.01
CA LEU A 73 -13.09 -8.64 -2.78
C LEU A 73 -13.21 -7.73 -4.01
N THR A 74 -14.25 -7.89 -4.83
CA THR A 74 -14.44 -7.07 -6.05
C THR A 74 -14.53 -5.57 -5.75
N GLY A 75 -15.17 -5.20 -4.63
CA GLY A 75 -15.26 -3.81 -4.18
C GLY A 75 -13.90 -3.29 -3.73
N HIS A 76 -13.17 -4.12 -2.97
CA HIS A 76 -11.83 -3.80 -2.49
C HIS A 76 -10.83 -3.60 -3.67
N GLN A 77 -10.84 -4.51 -4.65
CA GLN A 77 -10.05 -4.38 -5.90
C GLN A 77 -10.34 -3.08 -6.64
N ARG A 78 -11.60 -2.62 -6.61
CA ARG A 78 -11.97 -1.37 -7.28
C ARG A 78 -11.36 -0.16 -6.59
N ILE A 79 -11.28 -0.18 -5.25
CA ILE A 79 -10.63 0.86 -4.45
C ILE A 79 -9.13 0.94 -4.83
N HIS A 80 -8.45 -0.20 -4.87
CA HIS A 80 -7.04 -0.32 -5.30
C HIS A 80 -6.81 0.25 -6.70
N GLN A 81 -7.60 -0.18 -7.69
CA GLN A 81 -7.46 0.28 -9.07
C GLN A 81 -7.63 1.80 -9.21
N LEU A 82 -8.58 2.38 -8.48
CA LEU A 82 -8.81 3.83 -8.49
C LEU A 82 -7.65 4.58 -7.84
N PHE A 83 -7.07 4.02 -6.77
CA PHE A 83 -5.91 4.59 -6.12
C PHE A 83 -4.69 4.60 -7.03
N ILE A 84 -4.33 3.46 -7.63
CA ILE A 84 -3.20 3.36 -8.57
C ILE A 84 -3.39 4.34 -9.73
N LYS A 85 -4.57 4.37 -10.35
CA LYS A 85 -4.87 5.30 -11.44
C LYS A 85 -4.64 6.76 -11.02
N ARG A 86 -5.05 7.12 -9.81
CA ARG A 86 -4.85 8.47 -9.27
C ARG A 86 -3.37 8.75 -9.04
N LEU A 87 -2.63 7.79 -8.48
CA LEU A 87 -1.20 7.90 -8.23
C LEU A 87 -0.42 8.11 -9.53
N SER A 88 -0.64 7.25 -10.54
CA SER A 88 -0.03 7.40 -11.87
C SER A 88 -0.40 8.73 -12.54
N GLY A 89 -1.60 9.25 -12.31
CA GLY A 89 -2.02 10.56 -12.80
C GLY A 89 -1.21 11.72 -12.22
N PHE A 90 -0.89 11.66 -10.92
CA PHE A 90 0.01 12.62 -10.28
C PHE A 90 1.45 12.49 -10.79
N HIS A 91 1.95 11.25 -10.94
CA HIS A 91 3.29 11.02 -11.51
C HIS A 91 3.41 11.66 -12.90
N SER A 92 2.43 11.40 -13.76
CA SER A 92 2.43 11.94 -15.13
C SER A 92 2.39 13.46 -15.17
N ARG A 93 1.61 14.11 -14.28
CA ARG A 93 1.60 15.57 -14.15
C ARG A 93 2.97 16.10 -13.72
N PHE A 94 3.59 15.46 -12.73
CA PHE A 94 4.92 15.84 -12.28
C PHE A 94 5.96 15.75 -13.40
N GLU A 95 5.94 14.66 -14.17
CA GLU A 95 6.83 14.49 -15.33
C GLU A 95 6.60 15.52 -16.44
N GLN A 96 5.37 16.01 -16.58
CA GLN A 96 5.02 17.09 -17.52
C GLN A 96 5.39 18.48 -17.02
N GLY A 97 6.08 18.60 -15.87
CA GLY A 97 6.57 19.86 -15.34
C GLY A 97 5.58 20.57 -14.41
N ASP A 98 4.61 19.85 -13.83
CA ASP A 98 3.74 20.37 -12.77
C ASP A 98 4.30 20.02 -11.37
N PRO A 99 5.09 20.92 -10.74
CA PRO A 99 5.66 20.67 -9.42
C PRO A 99 4.62 20.54 -8.30
N ALA A 100 3.41 21.07 -8.48
CA ALA A 100 2.34 20.95 -7.49
C ALA A 100 1.83 19.51 -7.37
N ALA A 101 2.00 18.69 -8.40
CA ALA A 101 1.59 17.29 -8.37
C ALA A 101 2.32 16.49 -7.28
N ALA A 102 3.59 16.82 -6.98
CA ALA A 102 4.37 16.15 -5.95
C ALA A 102 3.83 16.45 -4.53
N THR A 103 3.49 17.71 -4.24
CA THR A 103 2.93 18.09 -2.93
C THR A 103 1.50 17.59 -2.76
N GLU A 104 0.68 17.64 -3.81
CA GLU A 104 -0.69 17.11 -3.81
C GLU A 104 -0.72 15.60 -3.58
N VAL A 105 0.19 14.84 -4.21
CA VAL A 105 0.24 13.39 -4.03
C VAL A 105 0.67 13.02 -2.61
N SER A 106 1.64 13.72 -2.02
CA SER A 106 2.16 13.42 -0.67
C SER A 106 1.03 13.50 0.37
N ALA A 107 0.24 14.57 0.32
CA ALA A 107 -0.93 14.75 1.20
C ALA A 107 -2.03 13.71 0.95
N MET A 108 -2.26 13.36 -0.32
CA MET A 108 -3.23 12.36 -0.73
C MET A 108 -2.85 10.96 -0.23
N LEU A 109 -1.59 10.55 -0.41
CA LEU A 109 -1.04 9.26 0.03
C LEU A 109 -1.19 9.07 1.54
N ARG A 110 -0.76 10.07 2.32
CA ARG A 110 -0.88 10.03 3.79
C ARG A 110 -2.32 9.84 4.24
N THR A 111 -3.24 10.62 3.67
CA THR A 111 -4.66 10.56 4.04
C THR A 111 -5.28 9.24 3.60
N TRP A 112 -4.99 8.80 2.38
CA TRP A 112 -5.58 7.59 1.81
C TRP A 112 -5.11 6.35 2.55
N LEU A 113 -3.81 6.18 2.76
CA LEU A 113 -3.25 5.00 3.43
C LEU A 113 -3.83 4.80 4.83
N ILE A 114 -3.88 5.86 5.64
CA ILE A 114 -4.41 5.77 7.01
C ILE A 114 -5.89 5.36 7.00
N ASN A 115 -6.69 5.95 6.12
CA ASN A 115 -8.12 5.65 6.04
C ASN A 115 -8.33 4.23 5.52
N HIS A 116 -7.66 3.86 4.43
CA HIS A 116 -7.75 2.55 3.80
C HIS A 116 -7.44 1.42 4.78
N ILE A 117 -6.32 1.52 5.51
CA ILE A 117 -5.95 0.53 6.54
C ILE A 117 -7.02 0.42 7.63
N LYS A 118 -7.57 1.56 8.07
CA LYS A 118 -8.52 1.62 9.18
C LYS A 118 -9.94 1.20 8.79
N THR A 119 -10.28 1.27 7.50
CA THR A 119 -11.62 0.94 6.99
C THR A 119 -11.58 -0.32 6.16
N ASP A 120 -10.99 -0.25 4.97
CA ASP A 120 -11.11 -1.30 3.96
C ASP A 120 -10.28 -2.53 4.35
N ASP A 121 -9.05 -2.34 4.83
CA ASP A 121 -8.20 -3.47 5.18
C ASP A 121 -8.72 -4.18 6.42
N LYS A 122 -9.21 -3.37 7.38
CA LYS A 122 -9.72 -3.89 8.63
C LYS A 122 -10.90 -4.86 8.43
N ASP A 123 -11.69 -4.66 7.38
CA ASP A 123 -12.87 -5.47 7.09
C ASP A 123 -12.51 -6.92 6.70
N TYR A 124 -11.44 -7.14 5.94
CA TYR A 124 -11.06 -8.50 5.53
C TYR A 124 -10.25 -9.25 6.60
N VAL A 125 -9.62 -8.54 7.54
CA VAL A 125 -8.65 -9.12 8.51
C VAL A 125 -9.20 -10.34 9.23
N SER A 126 -10.45 -10.26 9.71
CA SER A 126 -11.05 -11.34 10.49
C SER A 126 -11.20 -12.64 9.68
N VAL A 127 -11.60 -12.51 8.41
CA VAL A 127 -11.80 -13.61 7.47
C VAL A 127 -10.46 -14.23 7.11
N VAL A 128 -9.47 -13.41 6.72
CA VAL A 128 -8.12 -13.88 6.37
C VAL A 128 -7.42 -14.54 7.56
N GLN A 129 -7.47 -13.95 8.76
CA GLN A 129 -6.90 -14.57 9.96
C GLN A 129 -7.61 -15.88 10.32
N GLY A 130 -8.93 -15.96 10.12
CA GLY A 130 -9.70 -17.20 10.26
C GLY A 130 -9.14 -18.32 9.38
N THR A 131 -8.94 -18.03 8.10
CA THR A 131 -8.35 -18.97 7.13
C THR A 131 -6.92 -19.35 7.51
N ILE A 132 -6.08 -18.39 7.92
CA ILE A 132 -4.71 -18.65 8.37
C ILE A 132 -4.68 -19.59 9.59
N ARG A 133 -5.61 -19.43 10.53
CA ARG A 133 -5.67 -20.26 11.75
C ARG A 133 -6.18 -21.67 11.48
N GLN A 134 -7.14 -21.83 10.56
CA GLN A 134 -7.73 -23.13 10.23
C GLN A 134 -6.75 -24.03 9.47
N GLU A 135 -5.87 -23.45 8.66
CA GLU A 135 -4.79 -24.20 8.01
C GLU A 135 -3.59 -24.39 8.96
N LYS A 136 -3.54 -25.53 9.66
CA LYS A 136 -2.41 -25.94 10.51
C LYS A 136 -1.06 -25.69 9.81
N LYS A 137 -0.32 -24.68 10.28
CA LYS A 137 1.11 -24.38 10.03
C LYS A 137 1.63 -24.69 8.61
N GLY A 138 1.64 -23.67 7.75
CA GLY A 138 2.67 -23.51 6.70
C GLY A 138 2.27 -23.84 5.26
N GLY A 139 0.99 -24.08 4.98
CA GLY A 139 0.53 -24.52 3.65
C GLY A 139 0.53 -23.41 2.60
N TRP A 140 -0.35 -22.42 2.75
CA TRP A 140 -0.61 -21.46 1.68
C TRP A 140 0.10 -20.12 1.83
N LEU A 141 0.08 -19.51 3.03
CA LEU A 141 0.65 -18.17 3.20
C LEU A 141 2.12 -18.17 2.81
N GLY A 142 2.88 -19.20 3.23
CA GLY A 142 4.26 -19.41 2.79
C GLY A 142 4.42 -19.63 1.28
N LYS A 143 3.49 -20.34 0.62
CA LYS A 143 3.50 -20.51 -0.84
C LYS A 143 3.23 -19.19 -1.57
N ARG A 144 2.31 -18.36 -1.07
CA ARG A 144 2.05 -17.04 -1.65
C ARG A 144 3.20 -16.08 -1.40
N LEU A 145 3.77 -16.06 -0.20
CA LEU A 145 5.00 -15.32 0.08
C LEU A 145 6.11 -15.70 -0.90
N LYS A 146 6.34 -17.00 -1.12
CA LYS A 146 7.32 -17.47 -2.10
C LYS A 146 6.96 -17.06 -3.54
N LYS A 147 5.68 -17.07 -3.91
CA LYS A 147 5.23 -16.68 -5.25
C LYS A 147 5.46 -15.17 -5.52
N PHE A 148 5.27 -14.33 -4.51
CA PHE A 148 5.35 -12.87 -4.65
C PHE A 148 6.75 -12.31 -4.35
N PHE A 149 7.51 -12.94 -3.45
CA PHE A 149 8.75 -12.39 -2.89
C PHE A 149 9.95 -13.35 -2.89
N GLY A 150 9.81 -14.55 -3.46
CA GLY A 150 10.83 -15.62 -3.41
C GLY A 150 11.31 -16.12 -4.75
#